data_AF-A0A2D6I2Y9-F1
#
_entry.id   AF-A0A2D6I2Y9-F1
#
_cell.length_a   1.000
_cell.length_b   1.000
_cell.length_c   1.000
_cell.angle_alpha   90.00
_cell.angle_beta   90.00
_cell.angle_gamma   90.00
#
_symmetry.space_group_name_H-M   'P 1'
#
loop_
_entity.id
_entity.type
_entity.pdbx_description
1 polymer ?
#
loop_
_entity_poly.entity_id
_entity_poly.type
_entity_poly.pdbx_seq_one_letter_code
_entity_poly.pdbx_strand_id
1 'polypeptide(L)'
;MIDRLTLDADRIAAIAQALREVAALPDPVGEVIRGYTLPNGLQVRQVRVPIGVVGMIYEARPNVTVDAAGLCLKSGNAALLRGSSSAMNSNQALISSMRSALTEQGLNPDAVQLVPGDTHESVKHLMTARGLVDVLIPRGGESLIRNIVENSTVPVIETGVGNCHVYVDADADIDKAVALVVNSKTQRVSVCNAAETLLVHREVADAFLPRALQTLADSGVTVHADARFVDAAAGGPCTVVSATDEDWAAEYYSLDLAAAIVDDIDEAIDHIRRWSSGHTEAIISDSQSAIAHFTARIDSAAIMVNASTRFTDGGEFGFGAEIGISTQKLHARGPMGLPELTSTTFVVTGDGHTRT
;
A
#
# COMPACT_ATOMS: atom_id res chain seq x y z
N MET A 1 -7.52 11.47 16.07
CA MET A 1 -6.45 10.80 16.84
C MET A 1 -6.99 9.81 17.86
N ILE A 2 -7.92 10.20 18.75
CA ILE A 2 -8.50 9.30 19.78
C ILE A 2 -9.14 8.05 19.16
N ASP A 3 -9.96 8.21 18.12
CA ASP A 3 -10.63 7.07 17.48
C ASP A 3 -9.65 5.99 16.96
N ARG A 4 -8.47 6.35 16.43
CA ARG A 4 -7.48 5.37 15.94
C ARG A 4 -6.79 4.57 17.07
N LEU A 5 -6.82 5.10 18.29
CA LEU A 5 -6.20 4.49 19.48
C LEU A 5 -7.18 3.64 20.30
N THR A 6 -8.48 3.95 20.23
CA THR A 6 -9.50 3.28 21.04
C THR A 6 -9.62 1.80 20.69
N LEU A 7 -9.56 0.95 21.71
CA LEU A 7 -9.92 -0.46 21.64
C LEU A 7 -11.16 -0.67 22.51
N ASP A 8 -12.20 -1.21 21.91
CA ASP A 8 -13.41 -1.70 22.58
C ASP A 8 -13.54 -3.22 22.35
N ALA A 9 -14.58 -3.84 22.91
CA ALA A 9 -14.78 -5.28 22.79
C ALA A 9 -14.90 -5.74 21.33
N ASP A 10 -15.61 -4.97 20.50
CA ASP A 10 -15.86 -5.30 19.10
C ASP A 10 -14.57 -5.22 18.27
N ARG A 11 -13.74 -4.19 18.50
CA ARG A 11 -12.42 -4.04 17.86
C ARG A 11 -11.47 -5.14 18.27
N ILE A 12 -11.47 -5.56 19.54
CA ILE A 12 -10.65 -6.70 20.00
C ILE A 12 -11.12 -7.99 19.33
N ALA A 13 -12.43 -8.22 19.23
CA ALA A 13 -12.98 -9.38 18.53
C ALA A 13 -12.60 -9.37 17.04
N ALA A 14 -12.64 -8.21 16.39
CA ALA A 14 -12.22 -8.04 15.00
C ALA A 14 -10.71 -8.33 14.81
N ILE A 15 -9.84 -7.84 15.69
CA ILE A 15 -8.40 -8.13 15.67
C ILE A 15 -8.16 -9.64 15.80
N ALA A 16 -8.83 -10.29 16.76
CA ALA A 16 -8.69 -11.73 16.94
C ALA A 16 -9.20 -12.51 15.72
N GLN A 17 -10.26 -12.03 15.07
CA GLN A 17 -10.81 -12.63 13.87
C GLN A 17 -9.86 -12.49 12.66
N ALA A 18 -9.31 -11.30 12.44
CA ALA A 18 -8.29 -11.06 11.41
C ALA A 18 -7.06 -11.97 11.59
N LEU A 19 -6.63 -12.20 12.84
CA LEU A 19 -5.53 -13.13 13.13
C LEU A 19 -5.88 -14.59 12.77
N ARG A 20 -7.14 -15.01 12.96
CA ARG A 20 -7.60 -16.35 12.52
C ARG A 20 -7.63 -16.47 11.00
N GLU A 21 -8.00 -15.41 10.30
CA GLU A 21 -7.97 -15.35 8.84
C GLU A 21 -6.54 -15.49 8.32
N VAL A 22 -5.57 -14.76 8.90
CA VAL A 22 -4.14 -14.93 8.60
C VAL A 22 -3.67 -16.36 8.86
N ALA A 23 -4.10 -16.97 9.98
CA ALA A 23 -3.74 -18.35 10.29
C ALA A 23 -4.25 -19.35 9.25
N ALA A 24 -5.41 -19.09 8.62
CA ALA A 24 -6.01 -19.93 7.59
C ALA A 24 -5.37 -19.77 6.20
N LEU A 25 -4.58 -18.71 5.97
CA LEU A 25 -3.89 -18.51 4.70
C LEU A 25 -2.87 -19.63 4.42
N PRO A 26 -2.57 -19.93 3.13
CA PRO A 26 -1.50 -20.86 2.78
C PRO A 26 -0.15 -20.42 3.37
N ASP A 27 0.64 -21.39 3.85
CA ASP A 27 2.00 -21.13 4.32
C ASP A 27 2.93 -20.95 3.11
N PRO A 28 3.59 -19.80 2.94
CA PRO A 28 4.53 -19.60 1.84
C PRO A 28 5.86 -20.33 2.05
N VAL A 29 6.26 -20.63 3.30
CA VAL A 29 7.60 -21.14 3.60
C VAL A 29 7.76 -22.56 3.03
N GLY A 30 8.84 -22.78 2.27
CA GLY A 30 9.12 -24.05 1.61
C GLY A 30 8.53 -24.20 0.20
N GLU A 31 7.79 -23.21 -0.29
CA GLU A 31 7.31 -23.18 -1.69
C GLU A 31 8.48 -23.27 -2.68
N VAL A 32 8.39 -24.14 -3.69
CA VAL A 32 9.37 -24.21 -4.78
C VAL A 32 8.99 -23.21 -5.85
N ILE A 33 9.77 -22.14 -5.97
CA ILE A 33 9.53 -21.06 -6.95
C ILE A 33 9.89 -21.51 -8.36
N ARG A 34 11.03 -22.21 -8.50
CA ARG A 34 11.48 -22.80 -9.76
C ARG A 34 12.47 -23.93 -9.50
N GLY A 35 12.59 -24.83 -10.46
CA GLY A 35 13.63 -25.86 -10.44
C GLY A 35 13.92 -26.39 -11.84
N TYR A 36 15.13 -26.92 -12.01
CA TYR A 36 15.59 -27.50 -13.27
C TYR A 36 16.75 -28.47 -13.01
N THR A 37 16.99 -29.37 -13.95
CA THR A 37 18.17 -30.24 -13.95
C THR A 37 19.15 -29.74 -15.00
N LEU A 38 20.40 -29.51 -14.61
CA LEU A 38 21.46 -29.11 -15.51
C LEU A 38 21.88 -30.28 -16.43
N PRO A 39 22.53 -30.02 -17.58
CA PRO A 39 22.99 -31.07 -18.48
C PRO A 39 23.92 -32.11 -17.84
N ASN A 40 24.62 -31.73 -16.76
CA ASN A 40 25.49 -32.63 -16.02
C ASN A 40 24.77 -33.47 -14.95
N GLY A 41 23.46 -33.28 -14.75
CA GLY A 41 22.66 -34.03 -13.76
C GLY A 41 22.40 -33.30 -12.44
N LEU A 42 23.00 -32.12 -12.19
CA LEU A 42 22.72 -31.34 -10.99
C LEU A 42 21.26 -30.88 -10.95
N GLN A 43 20.57 -31.16 -9.86
CA GLN A 43 19.19 -30.72 -9.63
C GLN A 43 19.21 -29.41 -8.85
N VAL A 44 18.73 -28.33 -9.47
CA VAL A 44 18.68 -26.99 -8.87
C VAL A 44 17.23 -26.67 -8.54
N ARG A 45 16.97 -26.21 -7.31
CA ARG A 45 15.67 -25.69 -6.87
C ARG A 45 15.85 -24.36 -6.15
N GLN A 46 14.99 -23.39 -6.42
CA GLN A 46 14.85 -22.17 -5.64
C GLN A 46 13.62 -22.32 -4.73
N VAL A 47 13.82 -22.19 -3.43
CA VAL A 47 12.81 -22.44 -2.40
C VAL A 47 12.59 -21.19 -1.58
N ARG A 48 11.35 -20.90 -1.22
CA ARG A 48 10.96 -19.76 -0.39
C ARG A 48 11.34 -20.00 1.07
N VAL A 49 11.95 -18.99 1.71
CA VAL A 49 12.39 -19.02 3.11
C VAL A 49 12.02 -17.70 3.80
N PRO A 50 11.84 -17.65 5.13
CA PRO A 50 11.59 -16.39 5.83
C PRO A 50 12.70 -15.36 5.54
N ILE A 51 12.36 -14.08 5.64
CA ILE A 51 13.37 -13.01 5.59
C ILE A 51 14.30 -13.12 6.82
N GLY A 52 13.74 -13.39 7.99
CA GLY A 52 14.46 -13.48 9.26
C GLY A 52 13.76 -12.65 10.34
N VAL A 53 14.30 -11.47 10.66
CA VAL A 53 13.77 -10.53 11.65
C VAL A 53 13.18 -9.30 10.95
N VAL A 54 11.88 -9.11 11.10
CA VAL A 54 11.14 -7.96 10.57
C VAL A 54 10.95 -6.93 11.67
N GLY A 55 11.56 -5.75 11.50
CA GLY A 55 11.31 -4.61 12.36
C GLY A 55 10.20 -3.73 11.79
N MET A 56 9.18 -3.41 12.59
CA MET A 56 8.09 -2.54 12.15
C MET A 56 7.99 -1.31 13.03
N ILE A 57 8.00 -0.13 12.41
CA ILE A 57 7.84 1.15 13.10
C ILE A 57 6.51 1.75 12.67
N TYR A 58 5.59 1.94 13.62
CA TYR A 58 4.22 2.35 13.31
C TYR A 58 3.61 3.33 14.31
N GLU A 59 2.60 4.08 13.86
CA GLU A 59 1.96 5.14 14.64
C GLU A 59 0.48 4.88 14.94
N ALA A 60 0.11 5.14 16.21
CA ALA A 60 -1.25 5.42 16.67
C ALA A 60 -2.36 4.44 16.22
N ARG A 61 -2.02 3.14 16.05
CA ARG A 61 -2.95 2.06 15.70
C ARG A 61 -2.59 0.76 16.43
N PRO A 62 -3.17 0.47 17.60
CA PRO A 62 -2.82 -0.71 18.38
C PRO A 62 -3.07 -2.04 17.65
N ASN A 63 -4.06 -2.12 16.76
CA ASN A 63 -4.37 -3.32 15.97
C ASN A 63 -3.18 -3.78 15.10
N VAL A 64 -2.41 -2.82 14.56
CA VAL A 64 -1.23 -3.09 13.72
C VAL A 64 -0.21 -3.96 14.45
N THR A 65 -0.14 -3.86 15.78
CA THR A 65 0.72 -4.72 16.61
C THR A 65 0.43 -6.21 16.39
N VAL A 66 -0.85 -6.58 16.36
CA VAL A 66 -1.28 -7.98 16.21
C VAL A 66 -1.22 -8.40 14.75
N ASP A 67 -1.66 -7.53 13.84
CA ASP A 67 -1.67 -7.80 12.39
C ASP A 67 -0.24 -8.09 11.90
N ALA A 68 0.71 -7.24 12.27
CA ALA A 68 2.12 -7.38 11.91
C ALA A 68 2.76 -8.63 12.51
N ALA A 69 2.55 -8.87 13.81
CA ALA A 69 3.07 -10.06 14.47
C ALA A 69 2.48 -11.34 13.87
N GLY A 70 1.19 -11.36 13.56
CA GLY A 70 0.51 -12.50 12.92
C GLY A 70 1.09 -12.83 11.55
N LEU A 71 1.24 -11.82 10.69
CA LEU A 71 1.84 -11.98 9.36
C LEU A 71 3.31 -12.43 9.46
N CYS A 72 4.10 -11.86 10.37
CA CYS A 72 5.49 -12.28 10.58
C CYS A 72 5.58 -13.74 11.03
N LEU A 73 4.83 -14.12 12.05
CA LEU A 73 4.82 -15.50 12.56
C LEU A 73 4.39 -16.50 11.48
N LYS A 74 3.33 -16.16 10.72
CA LYS A 74 2.82 -17.03 9.66
C LYS A 74 3.79 -17.18 8.48
N SER A 75 4.62 -16.18 8.22
CA SER A 75 5.69 -16.23 7.21
C SER A 75 7.04 -16.72 7.77
N GLY A 76 7.07 -17.20 9.01
CA GLY A 76 8.25 -17.77 9.66
C GLY A 76 9.29 -16.74 10.13
N ASN A 77 8.90 -15.47 10.25
CA ASN A 77 9.75 -14.38 10.71
C ASN A 77 9.55 -14.07 12.20
N ALA A 78 10.61 -13.56 12.85
CA ALA A 78 10.47 -12.88 14.13
C ALA A 78 10.01 -11.43 13.91
N ALA A 79 9.15 -10.92 14.80
CA ALA A 79 8.60 -9.57 14.75
C ALA A 79 9.19 -8.69 15.85
N LEU A 80 9.79 -7.56 15.45
CA LEU A 80 10.33 -6.54 16.34
C LEU A 80 9.53 -5.25 16.16
N LEU A 81 8.60 -4.99 17.07
CA LEU A 81 7.52 -4.02 16.90
C LEU A 81 7.79 -2.75 17.70
N ARG A 82 7.84 -1.60 17.04
CA ARG A 82 8.02 -0.29 17.65
C ARG A 82 6.81 0.60 17.33
N GLY A 83 5.81 0.54 18.19
CA GLY A 83 4.64 1.44 18.13
C GLY A 83 4.90 2.83 18.74
N SER A 84 3.96 3.76 18.56
CA SER A 84 4.00 5.08 19.19
C SER A 84 3.82 5.01 20.71
N SER A 85 4.44 5.95 21.43
CA SER A 85 4.29 6.08 22.89
C SER A 85 2.83 6.25 23.32
N SER A 86 2.01 6.90 22.49
CA SER A 86 0.56 7.08 22.70
C SER A 86 -0.23 5.76 22.78
N ALA A 87 0.29 4.67 22.23
CA ALA A 87 -0.32 3.34 22.24
C ALA A 87 0.41 2.33 23.14
N MET A 88 1.41 2.78 23.92
CA MET A 88 2.33 1.90 24.65
C MET A 88 1.62 0.84 25.49
N ASN A 89 0.71 1.26 26.37
CA ASN A 89 0.03 0.35 27.30
C ASN A 89 -0.80 -0.70 26.55
N SER A 90 -1.50 -0.29 25.49
CA SER A 90 -2.28 -1.19 24.64
C SER A 90 -1.36 -2.19 23.92
N ASN A 91 -0.26 -1.71 23.33
CA ASN A 91 0.70 -2.57 22.63
C ASN A 91 1.36 -3.56 23.59
N GLN A 92 1.73 -3.14 24.80
CA GLN A 92 2.27 -4.03 25.84
C GLN A 92 1.28 -5.13 26.22
N ALA A 93 0.01 -4.80 26.42
CA ALA A 93 -1.02 -5.78 26.75
C ALA A 93 -1.23 -6.80 25.61
N LEU A 94 -1.30 -6.32 24.37
CA LEU A 94 -1.44 -7.18 23.18
C LEU A 94 -0.23 -8.12 23.02
N ILE A 95 0.99 -7.59 23.10
CA ILE A 95 2.23 -8.37 22.97
C ILE A 95 2.36 -9.38 24.10
N SER A 96 2.02 -9.01 25.33
CA SER A 96 2.01 -9.93 26.47
C SER A 96 1.11 -11.13 26.20
N SER A 97 -0.12 -10.89 25.72
CA SER A 97 -1.08 -11.95 25.34
C SER A 97 -0.51 -12.87 24.25
N MET A 98 0.08 -12.30 23.18
CA MET A 98 0.68 -13.09 22.10
C MET A 98 1.88 -13.92 22.58
N ARG A 99 2.76 -13.36 23.42
CA ARG A 99 3.92 -14.06 24.00
C ARG A 99 3.51 -15.21 24.92
N SER A 100 2.44 -15.03 25.71
CA SER A 100 1.85 -16.11 26.51
C SER A 100 1.38 -17.25 25.61
N ALA A 101 0.64 -16.94 24.53
CA ALA A 101 0.18 -17.94 23.58
C ALA A 101 1.33 -18.71 22.90
N LEU A 102 2.41 -18.02 22.51
CA LEU A 102 3.61 -18.65 21.95
C LEU A 102 4.23 -19.65 22.95
N THR A 103 4.35 -19.24 24.21
CA THR A 103 4.91 -20.08 25.29
C THR A 103 4.05 -21.34 25.50
N GLU A 104 2.72 -21.20 25.51
CA GLU A 104 1.78 -22.33 25.64
C GLU A 104 1.90 -23.35 24.50
N GLN A 105 2.30 -22.90 23.30
CA GLN A 105 2.56 -23.76 22.14
C GLN A 105 4.00 -24.29 22.08
N GLY A 106 4.83 -24.02 23.10
CA GLY A 106 6.23 -24.44 23.13
C GLY A 106 7.15 -23.68 22.17
N LEU A 107 6.71 -22.52 21.68
CA LEU A 107 7.50 -21.64 20.83
C LEU A 107 8.26 -20.60 21.67
N ASN A 108 9.35 -20.07 21.13
CA ASN A 108 10.09 -19.02 21.79
C ASN A 108 9.24 -17.73 21.82
N PRO A 109 8.87 -17.18 23.00
CA PRO A 109 8.11 -15.94 23.09
C PRO A 109 8.85 -14.75 22.46
N ASP A 110 10.18 -14.80 22.35
CA ASP A 110 11.00 -13.74 21.75
C ASP A 110 10.90 -13.68 20.21
N ALA A 111 10.12 -14.58 19.60
CA ALA A 111 9.68 -14.42 18.21
C ALA A 111 8.78 -13.18 18.02
N VAL A 112 8.18 -12.64 19.09
CA VAL A 112 7.44 -11.38 19.07
C VAL A 112 7.93 -10.49 20.21
N GLN A 113 8.49 -9.33 19.87
CA GLN A 113 9.06 -8.39 20.82
C GLN A 113 8.56 -6.97 20.59
N LEU A 114 8.26 -6.27 21.68
CA LEU A 114 7.98 -4.85 21.68
C LEU A 114 9.28 -4.09 21.97
N VAL A 115 9.68 -3.21 21.05
CA VAL A 115 10.76 -2.26 21.26
C VAL A 115 10.26 -1.15 22.18
N PRO A 116 11.03 -0.74 23.21
CA PRO A 116 10.65 0.38 24.08
C PRO A 116 10.35 1.64 23.26
N GLY A 117 9.13 2.16 23.37
CA GLY A 117 8.67 3.36 22.64
C GLY A 117 8.80 4.67 23.41
N ASP A 118 9.55 4.69 24.52
CA ASP A 118 9.62 5.85 25.44
C ASP A 118 10.36 7.05 24.83
N THR A 119 11.27 6.78 23.90
CA THR A 119 12.08 7.80 23.23
C THR A 119 12.17 7.55 21.72
N HIS A 120 12.63 8.56 20.98
CA HIS A 120 12.94 8.42 19.56
C HIS A 120 14.28 7.69 19.34
N GLU A 121 15.10 7.50 20.37
CA GLU A 121 16.38 6.79 20.26
C GLU A 121 16.19 5.31 19.92
N SER A 122 15.11 4.69 20.39
CA SER A 122 14.82 3.29 20.03
C SER A 122 14.54 3.10 18.54
N VAL A 123 13.98 4.12 17.87
CA VAL A 123 13.81 4.13 16.41
C VAL A 123 15.17 4.16 15.73
N LYS A 124 16.10 5.02 16.19
CA LYS A 124 17.46 5.10 15.63
C LYS A 124 18.24 3.80 15.81
N HIS A 125 18.15 3.17 16.99
CA HIS A 125 18.77 1.88 17.22
C HIS A 125 18.21 0.81 16.27
N LEU A 126 16.89 0.77 16.10
CA LEU A 126 16.25 -0.18 15.19
C LEU A 126 16.65 0.07 13.73
N MET A 127 16.70 1.34 13.30
CA MET A 127 17.16 1.78 11.97
C MET A 127 18.59 1.41 11.65
N THR A 128 19.43 1.22 12.66
CA THR A 128 20.87 0.96 12.50
C THR A 128 21.29 -0.46 12.92
N ALA A 129 20.34 -1.31 13.31
CA ALA A 129 20.56 -2.68 13.79
C ALA A 129 20.86 -3.70 12.66
N ARG A 130 21.61 -3.29 11.64
CA ARG A 130 21.98 -4.15 10.51
C ARG A 130 22.76 -5.37 11.01
N GLY A 131 22.36 -6.55 10.54
CA GLY A 131 22.90 -7.84 10.98
C GLY A 131 22.16 -8.45 12.19
N LEU A 132 21.21 -7.72 12.77
CA LEU A 132 20.26 -8.22 13.76
C LEU A 132 18.81 -8.14 13.26
N VAL A 133 18.52 -7.11 12.46
CA VAL A 133 17.24 -6.91 11.77
C VAL A 133 17.49 -7.00 10.28
N ASP A 134 16.71 -7.81 9.58
CA ASP A 134 16.87 -8.09 8.16
C ASP A 134 16.11 -7.10 7.29
N VAL A 135 14.95 -6.60 7.78
CA VAL A 135 14.15 -5.60 7.08
C VAL A 135 13.39 -4.69 8.03
N LEU A 136 13.23 -3.42 7.64
CA LEU A 136 12.32 -2.47 8.28
C LEU A 136 11.12 -2.13 7.41
N ILE A 137 9.96 -2.04 8.05
CA ILE A 137 8.71 -1.64 7.41
C ILE A 137 8.13 -0.47 8.21
N PRO A 138 8.20 0.78 7.69
CA PRO A 138 7.54 1.92 8.30
C PRO A 138 6.04 1.92 7.93
N ARG A 139 5.17 2.28 8.90
CA ARG A 139 3.74 2.55 8.68
C ARG A 139 3.32 3.79 9.46
N GLY A 140 3.19 4.92 8.79
CA GLY A 140 2.79 6.17 9.42
C GLY A 140 2.68 7.29 8.41
N GLY A 141 2.81 8.54 8.86
CA GLY A 141 2.85 9.69 7.95
C GLY A 141 4.13 9.72 7.12
N GLU A 142 4.10 10.50 6.04
CA GLU A 142 5.22 10.70 5.11
C GLU A 142 6.54 11.05 5.83
N SER A 143 6.50 11.94 6.83
CA SER A 143 7.70 12.39 7.53
C SER A 143 8.40 11.26 8.29
N LEU A 144 7.65 10.32 8.86
CA LEU A 144 8.20 9.13 9.51
C LEU A 144 8.84 8.20 8.49
N ILE A 145 8.12 7.92 7.40
CA ILE A 145 8.57 7.02 6.33
C ILE A 145 9.87 7.56 5.73
N ARG A 146 9.88 8.83 5.31
CA ARG A 146 11.05 9.50 4.75
C ARG A 146 12.26 9.46 5.71
N ASN A 147 12.05 9.78 6.99
CA ASN A 147 13.11 9.71 7.98
C ASN A 147 13.72 8.29 8.09
N ILE A 148 12.90 7.25 8.04
CA ILE A 148 13.37 5.86 8.11
C ILE A 148 14.13 5.49 6.84
N VAL A 149 13.57 5.78 5.66
CA VAL A 149 14.18 5.48 4.36
C VAL A 149 15.53 6.18 4.20
N GLU A 150 15.64 7.44 4.58
CA GLU A 150 16.87 8.23 4.39
C GLU A 150 17.99 7.90 5.38
N ASN A 151 17.66 7.42 6.58
CA ASN A 151 18.65 7.28 7.68
C ASN A 151 18.87 5.84 8.14
N SER A 152 18.22 4.84 7.55
CA SER A 152 18.38 3.44 7.94
C SER A 152 19.56 2.76 7.23
N THR A 153 20.32 1.96 7.99
CA THR A 153 21.32 1.03 7.44
C THR A 153 20.77 -0.38 7.27
N VAL A 154 19.65 -0.69 7.93
CA VAL A 154 18.84 -1.89 7.70
C VAL A 154 18.08 -1.70 6.38
N PRO A 155 17.95 -2.73 5.52
CA PRO A 155 17.10 -2.65 4.34
C PRO A 155 15.67 -2.24 4.69
N VAL A 156 15.08 -1.34 3.93
CA VAL A 156 13.70 -0.86 4.14
C VAL A 156 12.82 -1.34 3.00
N ILE A 157 11.62 -1.83 3.33
CA ILE A 157 10.52 -1.89 2.37
C ILE A 157 9.61 -0.71 2.68
N GLU A 158 9.73 0.33 1.87
CA GLU A 158 8.97 1.56 2.00
C GLU A 158 7.50 1.30 1.70
N THR A 159 6.62 1.79 2.58
CA THR A 159 5.21 1.94 2.26
C THR A 159 4.97 3.34 1.75
N GLY A 160 4.25 3.48 0.65
CA GLY A 160 4.18 4.75 -0.07
C GLY A 160 3.14 5.73 0.46
N VAL A 161 3.39 7.00 0.17
CA VAL A 161 2.38 8.08 0.13
C VAL A 161 1.43 7.81 -1.03
N GLY A 162 0.21 8.33 -0.95
CA GLY A 162 -0.90 7.99 -1.83
C GLY A 162 -1.39 9.06 -2.80
N ASN A 163 -0.54 9.67 -3.64
CA ASN A 163 -1.04 10.61 -4.67
C ASN A 163 -1.51 9.84 -5.92
N CYS A 164 -2.75 9.36 -5.87
CA CYS A 164 -3.35 8.50 -6.88
C CYS A 164 -4.17 9.30 -7.91
N HIS A 165 -4.07 8.94 -9.18
CA HIS A 165 -4.78 9.60 -10.28
C HIS A 165 -5.88 8.72 -10.86
N VAL A 166 -6.96 9.35 -11.31
CA VAL A 166 -7.98 8.73 -12.16
C VAL A 166 -8.04 9.51 -13.47
N TYR A 167 -7.75 8.83 -14.58
CA TYR A 167 -7.86 9.36 -15.93
C TYR A 167 -9.14 8.87 -16.61
N VAL A 168 -9.98 9.81 -17.04
CA VAL A 168 -11.19 9.58 -17.83
C VAL A 168 -10.86 9.86 -19.30
N ASP A 169 -10.76 8.79 -20.08
CA ASP A 169 -10.38 8.81 -21.50
C ASP A 169 -11.53 9.27 -22.41
N ALA A 170 -11.21 9.61 -23.67
CA ALA A 170 -12.18 10.02 -24.68
C ALA A 170 -13.33 9.02 -24.87
N ASP A 171 -13.01 7.72 -24.85
CA ASP A 171 -13.96 6.62 -25.09
C ASP A 171 -14.56 6.07 -23.78
N ALA A 172 -14.56 6.83 -22.69
CA ALA A 172 -15.11 6.40 -21.42
C ALA A 172 -16.65 6.32 -21.44
N ASP A 173 -17.21 5.21 -20.97
CA ASP A 173 -18.61 5.18 -20.54
C ASP A 173 -18.80 6.15 -19.37
N ILE A 174 -19.67 7.13 -19.56
CA ILE A 174 -19.78 8.27 -18.65
C ILE A 174 -20.38 7.87 -17.30
N ASP A 175 -21.34 6.95 -17.25
CA ASP A 175 -21.96 6.52 -15.97
C ASP A 175 -20.97 5.71 -15.14
N LYS A 176 -20.23 4.82 -15.81
CA LYS A 176 -19.12 4.08 -15.22
C LYS A 176 -18.04 5.04 -14.70
N ALA A 177 -17.67 6.06 -15.48
CA ALA A 177 -16.68 7.05 -15.10
C ALA A 177 -17.07 7.81 -13.83
N VAL A 178 -18.32 8.29 -13.76
CA VAL A 178 -18.81 9.01 -12.57
C VAL A 178 -18.77 8.12 -11.34
N ALA A 179 -19.29 6.89 -11.44
CA ALA A 179 -19.32 5.96 -10.32
C ALA A 179 -17.92 5.62 -9.78
N LEU A 180 -16.96 5.38 -10.68
CA LEU A 180 -15.59 5.02 -10.32
C LEU A 180 -14.81 6.20 -9.73
N VAL A 181 -14.93 7.40 -10.29
CA VAL A 181 -14.28 8.62 -9.76
C VAL A 181 -14.79 8.92 -8.35
N VAL A 182 -16.11 8.92 -8.17
CA VAL A 182 -16.73 9.19 -6.86
C VAL A 182 -16.30 8.13 -5.86
N ASN A 183 -16.37 6.83 -6.21
CA ASN A 183 -15.92 5.78 -5.30
C ASN A 183 -14.44 5.90 -4.93
N SER A 184 -13.58 6.22 -5.89
CA SER A 184 -12.14 6.38 -5.69
C SER A 184 -11.83 7.50 -4.70
N LYS A 185 -12.61 8.59 -4.68
CA LYS A 185 -12.40 9.71 -3.76
C LYS A 185 -13.15 9.57 -2.43
N THR A 186 -14.44 9.25 -2.46
CA THR A 186 -15.35 9.53 -1.34
C THR A 186 -15.56 8.34 -0.41
N GLN A 187 -15.21 7.11 -0.83
CA GLN A 187 -15.44 5.92 0.00
C GLN A 187 -14.66 5.97 1.32
N ARG A 188 -13.38 6.39 1.27
CA ARG A 188 -12.54 6.55 2.46
C ARG A 188 -11.34 7.46 2.14
N VAL A 189 -11.38 8.71 2.57
CA VAL A 189 -10.28 9.69 2.34
C VAL A 189 -9.06 9.48 3.26
N SER A 190 -9.17 8.64 4.29
CA SER A 190 -8.11 8.44 5.30
C SER A 190 -7.08 7.36 4.95
N VAL A 191 -7.08 6.88 3.71
CA VAL A 191 -6.21 5.81 3.20
C VAL A 191 -5.48 6.27 1.94
N CYS A 192 -4.30 5.69 1.70
CA CYS A 192 -3.34 6.12 0.67
C CYS A 192 -3.67 5.69 -0.77
N ASN A 193 -4.84 5.10 -1.01
CA ASN A 193 -5.29 4.74 -2.35
C ASN A 193 -6.59 5.47 -2.72
N ALA A 194 -6.97 6.50 -1.96
CA ALA A 194 -7.99 7.44 -2.41
C ALA A 194 -7.46 8.21 -3.62
N ALA A 195 -8.31 8.51 -4.59
CA ALA A 195 -7.93 9.37 -5.70
C ALA A 195 -7.69 10.80 -5.18
N GLU A 196 -6.57 11.41 -5.57
CA GLU A 196 -6.22 12.77 -5.22
C GLU A 196 -6.23 13.70 -6.44
N THR A 197 -6.08 13.14 -7.65
CA THR A 197 -6.15 13.88 -8.91
C THR A 197 -7.09 13.22 -9.93
N LEU A 198 -7.94 14.02 -10.58
CA LEU A 198 -8.81 13.64 -11.69
C LEU A 198 -8.34 14.29 -13.00
N LEU A 199 -8.00 13.47 -13.99
CA LEU A 199 -7.62 13.94 -15.33
C LEU A 199 -8.73 13.57 -16.32
N VAL A 200 -9.21 14.52 -17.11
CA VAL A 200 -10.33 14.32 -18.03
C VAL A 200 -9.92 14.68 -19.44
N HIS A 201 -10.07 13.74 -20.38
CA HIS A 201 -9.80 14.00 -21.78
C HIS A 201 -10.77 15.07 -22.33
N ARG A 202 -10.25 16.04 -23.09
CA ARG A 202 -11.05 17.17 -23.62
C ARG A 202 -12.29 16.74 -24.40
N GLU A 203 -12.22 15.64 -25.15
CA GLU A 203 -13.32 15.18 -26.02
C GLU A 203 -14.51 14.62 -25.23
N VAL A 204 -14.29 14.17 -23.98
CA VAL A 204 -15.36 13.63 -23.11
C VAL A 204 -15.83 14.64 -22.06
N ALA A 205 -15.08 15.72 -21.87
CA ALA A 205 -15.28 16.71 -20.80
C ALA A 205 -16.72 17.27 -20.77
N ASP A 206 -17.26 17.71 -21.91
CA ASP A 206 -18.60 18.32 -21.99
C ASP A 206 -19.72 17.35 -21.57
N ALA A 207 -19.55 16.05 -21.84
CA ALA A 207 -20.53 15.02 -21.49
C ALA A 207 -20.38 14.51 -20.05
N PHE A 208 -19.15 14.47 -19.55
CA PHE A 208 -18.79 13.90 -18.25
C PHE A 208 -18.92 14.90 -17.10
N LEU A 209 -18.36 16.11 -17.25
CA LEU A 209 -18.18 17.05 -16.16
C LEU A 209 -19.49 17.48 -15.49
N PRO A 210 -20.60 17.80 -16.21
CA PRO A 210 -21.84 18.19 -15.56
C PRO A 210 -22.37 17.11 -14.60
N ARG A 211 -22.20 15.83 -14.94
CA ARG A 211 -22.67 14.69 -14.14
C ARG A 211 -21.74 14.43 -12.97
N ALA A 212 -20.43 14.42 -13.23
CA ALA A 212 -19.41 14.22 -12.21
C ALA A 212 -19.47 15.31 -11.14
N LEU A 213 -19.54 16.58 -11.53
CA LEU A 213 -19.57 17.72 -10.61
C LEU A 213 -20.83 17.73 -9.73
N GLN A 214 -21.98 17.32 -10.25
CA GLN A 214 -23.17 17.16 -9.42
C GLN A 214 -22.94 16.11 -8.31
N THR A 215 -22.45 14.92 -8.67
CA THR A 215 -22.26 13.85 -7.68
C THR A 215 -21.12 14.13 -6.69
N LEU A 216 -20.06 14.80 -7.14
CA LEU A 216 -18.97 15.27 -6.28
C LEU A 216 -19.46 16.34 -5.29
N ALA A 217 -20.28 17.29 -5.74
CA ALA A 217 -20.91 18.29 -4.88
C ALA A 217 -21.82 17.66 -3.82
N ASP A 218 -22.66 16.70 -4.23
CA ASP A 218 -23.55 15.97 -3.32
C ASP A 218 -22.76 15.18 -2.24
N SER A 219 -21.52 14.80 -2.56
CA SER A 219 -20.60 14.13 -1.65
C SER A 219 -19.73 15.09 -0.82
N GLY A 220 -19.89 16.42 -1.00
CA GLY A 220 -19.15 17.45 -0.29
C GLY A 220 -17.70 17.63 -0.74
N VAL A 221 -17.38 17.28 -1.99
CA VAL A 221 -16.03 17.44 -2.54
C VAL A 221 -15.77 18.87 -2.98
N THR A 222 -14.59 19.39 -2.62
CA THR A 222 -14.01 20.64 -3.18
C THR A 222 -13.03 20.27 -4.27
N VAL A 223 -13.17 20.86 -5.46
CA VAL A 223 -12.28 20.59 -6.59
C VAL A 223 -11.29 21.74 -6.76
N HIS A 224 -10.00 21.41 -6.83
CA HIS A 224 -8.90 22.34 -7.13
C HIS A 224 -8.50 22.09 -8.58
N ALA A 225 -8.76 23.01 -9.49
CA ALA A 225 -8.70 22.72 -10.92
C ALA A 225 -7.88 23.67 -11.77
N ASP A 226 -7.43 23.18 -12.93
CA ASP A 226 -6.79 24.00 -13.96
C ASP A 226 -7.81 24.99 -14.59
N ALA A 227 -7.30 25.98 -15.33
CA ALA A 227 -8.16 27.02 -15.90
C ALA A 227 -9.25 26.46 -16.83
N ARG A 228 -8.93 25.45 -17.65
CA ARG A 228 -9.90 24.82 -18.56
C ARG A 228 -11.03 24.15 -17.79
N PHE A 229 -10.71 23.43 -16.72
CA PHE A 229 -11.69 22.77 -15.87
C PHE A 229 -12.54 23.79 -15.09
N VAL A 230 -11.94 24.86 -14.56
CA VAL A 230 -12.68 25.95 -13.88
C VAL A 230 -13.71 26.57 -14.83
N ASP A 231 -13.31 26.88 -16.07
CA ASP A 231 -14.20 27.45 -17.07
C ASP A 231 -15.33 26.47 -17.44
N ALA A 232 -15.02 25.18 -17.62
CA ALA A 232 -16.01 24.14 -17.92
C ALA A 232 -16.99 23.88 -16.76
N ALA A 233 -16.56 24.12 -15.52
CA ALA A 233 -17.38 23.95 -14.31
C ALA A 233 -18.18 25.22 -13.94
N ALA A 234 -18.02 26.32 -14.69
CA ALA A 234 -18.61 27.61 -14.33
C ALA A 234 -20.15 27.53 -14.21
N GLY A 235 -20.67 27.95 -13.05
CA GLY A 235 -22.10 27.91 -12.74
C GLY A 235 -22.63 26.52 -12.36
N GLY A 236 -21.75 25.52 -12.22
CA GLY A 236 -22.07 24.20 -11.70
C GLY A 236 -22.29 24.17 -10.18
N PRO A 237 -22.79 23.04 -9.64
CA PRO A 237 -23.13 22.87 -8.22
C PRO A 237 -21.91 22.65 -7.31
N CYS A 238 -20.76 22.27 -7.87
CA CYS A 238 -19.55 21.93 -7.12
C CYS A 238 -18.72 23.18 -6.83
N THR A 239 -18.12 23.25 -5.64
CA THR A 239 -17.09 24.25 -5.34
C THR A 239 -15.85 23.92 -6.14
N VAL A 240 -15.49 24.78 -7.09
CA VAL A 240 -14.27 24.65 -7.90
C VAL A 240 -13.41 25.89 -7.70
N VAL A 241 -12.15 25.69 -7.30
CA VAL A 241 -11.15 26.74 -7.08
C VAL A 241 -9.93 26.47 -7.95
N SER A 242 -9.06 27.46 -8.17
CA SER A 242 -7.85 27.27 -8.96
C SER A 242 -6.84 26.39 -8.24
N ALA A 243 -6.33 25.37 -8.93
CA ALA A 243 -5.22 24.54 -8.46
C ALA A 243 -3.88 25.28 -8.55
N THR A 244 -2.97 24.88 -7.66
CA THR A 244 -1.57 25.25 -7.62
C THR A 244 -0.67 24.03 -7.80
N ASP A 245 0.65 24.21 -7.91
CA ASP A 245 1.59 23.08 -7.92
C ASP A 245 1.58 22.28 -6.60
N GLU A 246 1.14 22.90 -5.49
CA GLU A 246 0.97 22.20 -4.21
C GLU A 246 -0.20 21.21 -4.28
N ASP A 247 -1.27 21.56 -5.01
CA ASP A 247 -2.45 20.69 -5.20
C ASP A 247 -2.12 19.44 -6.01
N TRP A 248 -1.34 19.59 -7.08
CA TRP A 248 -0.92 18.44 -7.89
C TRP A 248 -0.03 17.46 -7.13
N ALA A 249 0.75 17.94 -6.15
CA ALA A 249 1.62 17.12 -5.32
C ALA A 249 0.94 16.56 -4.06
N ALA A 250 -0.28 17.00 -3.74
CA ALA A 250 -0.89 16.75 -2.45
C ALA A 250 -1.49 15.34 -2.34
N GLU A 251 -1.30 14.73 -1.17
CA GLU A 251 -2.21 13.72 -0.63
C GLU A 251 -3.08 14.41 0.42
N TYR A 252 -4.33 14.72 0.08
CA TYR A 252 -5.17 15.64 0.85
C TYR A 252 -5.67 15.05 2.17
N TYR A 253 -5.98 13.75 2.20
CA TYR A 253 -6.68 13.09 3.30
C TYR A 253 -8.05 13.70 3.68
N SER A 254 -8.64 14.47 2.78
CA SER A 254 -9.92 15.16 2.92
C SER A 254 -10.76 14.97 1.65
N LEU A 255 -11.93 15.60 1.61
CA LEU A 255 -12.78 15.66 0.41
C LEU A 255 -12.32 16.78 -0.54
N ASP A 256 -11.01 16.94 -0.72
CA ASP A 256 -10.41 17.83 -1.71
C ASP A 256 -9.88 16.99 -2.88
N LEU A 257 -10.08 17.42 -4.12
CA LEU A 257 -9.68 16.67 -5.32
C LEU A 257 -9.06 17.63 -6.33
N ALA A 258 -7.82 17.39 -6.73
CA ALA A 258 -7.21 18.13 -7.82
C ALA A 258 -7.81 17.67 -9.17
N ALA A 259 -8.01 18.56 -10.15
CA ALA A 259 -8.59 18.16 -11.43
C ALA A 259 -8.10 18.98 -12.64
N ALA A 260 -7.86 18.32 -13.76
CA ALA A 260 -7.48 19.00 -15.01
C ALA A 260 -8.19 18.40 -16.22
N ILE A 261 -8.48 19.26 -17.20
CA ILE A 261 -8.78 18.80 -18.56
C ILE A 261 -7.46 18.66 -19.31
N VAL A 262 -7.22 17.52 -19.94
CA VAL A 262 -6.02 17.21 -20.76
C VAL A 262 -6.40 17.00 -22.23
N ASP A 263 -5.51 17.35 -23.13
CA ASP A 263 -5.72 17.30 -24.58
C ASP A 263 -5.76 15.88 -25.12
N ASP A 264 -4.96 14.98 -24.54
CA ASP A 264 -4.86 13.58 -24.93
C ASP A 264 -4.34 12.68 -23.80
N ILE A 265 -4.23 11.39 -24.08
CA ILE A 265 -3.72 10.37 -23.14
C ILE A 265 -2.23 10.56 -22.82
N ASP A 266 -1.43 11.13 -23.72
CA ASP A 266 0.00 11.34 -23.49
C ASP A 266 0.20 12.47 -22.48
N GLU A 267 -0.58 13.56 -22.56
CA GLU A 267 -0.60 14.61 -21.53
C GLU A 267 -1.03 14.05 -20.17
N ALA A 268 -2.03 13.15 -20.13
CA ALA A 268 -2.43 12.49 -18.89
C ALA A 268 -1.29 11.67 -18.27
N ILE A 269 -0.60 10.88 -19.09
CA ILE A 269 0.54 10.06 -18.66
C ILE A 269 1.69 10.94 -18.17
N ASP A 270 1.98 12.04 -18.85
CA ASP A 270 3.05 12.96 -18.46
C ASP A 270 2.73 13.71 -17.16
N HIS A 271 1.46 14.08 -16.94
CA HIS A 271 0.99 14.60 -15.66
C HIS A 271 1.21 13.57 -14.54
N ILE A 272 0.76 12.33 -14.73
CA ILE A 272 0.91 11.27 -13.73
C ILE A 272 2.39 11.01 -13.43
N ARG A 273 3.26 10.93 -14.45
CA ARG A 273 4.70 10.75 -14.25
C ARG A 273 5.35 11.85 -13.43
N ARG A 274 4.84 13.08 -13.52
CA ARG A 274 5.37 14.22 -12.79
C ARG A 274 4.95 14.19 -11.31
N TRP A 275 3.71 13.80 -11.02
CA TRP A 275 3.10 14.04 -9.72
C TRP A 275 2.75 12.79 -8.91
N SER A 276 2.61 11.63 -9.55
CA SER A 276 2.31 10.37 -8.88
C SER A 276 3.37 9.99 -7.85
N SER A 277 2.92 9.40 -6.75
CA SER A 277 3.78 8.73 -5.77
C SER A 277 4.13 7.28 -6.15
N GLY A 278 3.72 6.83 -7.34
CA GLY A 278 3.88 5.46 -7.82
C GLY A 278 2.96 4.45 -7.12
N HIS A 279 1.85 4.91 -6.51
CA HIS A 279 0.94 4.07 -5.73
C HIS A 279 -0.11 3.38 -6.58
N THR A 280 -1.13 4.11 -7.04
CA THR A 280 -2.23 3.54 -7.82
C THR A 280 -2.74 4.56 -8.82
N GLU A 281 -2.77 4.18 -10.09
CA GLU A 281 -3.32 5.02 -11.15
C GLU A 281 -4.42 4.26 -11.88
N ALA A 282 -5.49 4.96 -12.24
CA ALA A 282 -6.62 4.37 -12.95
C ALA A 282 -6.81 5.00 -14.32
N ILE A 283 -7.17 4.18 -15.31
CA ILE A 283 -7.76 4.61 -16.57
C ILE A 283 -9.20 4.10 -16.66
N ILE A 284 -10.11 4.95 -17.12
CA ILE A 284 -11.49 4.60 -17.45
C ILE A 284 -11.68 4.84 -18.94
N SER A 285 -11.88 3.76 -19.70
CA SER A 285 -11.98 3.76 -21.16
C SER A 285 -12.60 2.46 -21.67
N ASP A 286 -13.39 2.51 -22.75
CA ASP A 286 -13.77 1.30 -23.50
C ASP A 286 -12.83 1.01 -24.69
N SER A 287 -11.85 1.89 -24.93
CA SER A 287 -10.83 1.75 -25.97
C SER A 287 -9.68 0.85 -25.54
N GLN A 288 -9.58 -0.33 -26.15
CA GLN A 288 -8.51 -1.28 -25.88
C GLN A 288 -7.12 -0.69 -26.21
N SER A 289 -7.03 0.16 -27.23
CA SER A 289 -5.79 0.86 -27.58
C SER A 289 -5.36 1.85 -26.50
N ALA A 290 -6.30 2.64 -25.96
CA ALA A 290 -6.02 3.60 -24.89
C ALA A 290 -5.57 2.87 -23.60
N ILE A 291 -6.29 1.81 -23.23
CA ILE A 291 -5.95 0.96 -22.08
C ILE A 291 -4.53 0.37 -22.23
N ALA A 292 -4.22 -0.22 -23.38
CA ALA A 292 -2.89 -0.80 -23.63
C ALA A 292 -1.80 0.29 -23.60
N HIS A 293 -2.09 1.47 -24.14
CA HIS A 293 -1.15 2.59 -24.16
C HIS A 293 -0.83 3.12 -22.76
N PHE A 294 -1.86 3.29 -21.92
CA PHE A 294 -1.74 3.73 -20.53
C PHE A 294 -0.97 2.73 -19.67
N THR A 295 -1.44 1.47 -19.64
CA THR A 295 -0.86 0.40 -18.82
C THR A 295 0.62 0.12 -19.16
N ALA A 296 1.03 0.31 -20.42
CA ALA A 296 2.42 0.13 -20.83
C ALA A 296 3.36 1.28 -20.43
N ARG A 297 2.81 2.44 -20.01
CA ARG A 297 3.57 3.69 -19.82
C ARG A 297 3.53 4.25 -18.40
N ILE A 298 2.56 3.81 -17.60
CA ILE A 298 2.47 4.09 -16.17
C ILE A 298 3.36 3.11 -15.40
N ASP A 299 4.06 3.63 -14.39
CA ASP A 299 5.00 2.89 -13.56
C ASP A 299 4.62 3.03 -12.08
N SER A 300 3.48 2.46 -11.72
CA SER A 300 2.93 2.48 -10.36
C SER A 300 2.78 1.06 -9.80
N ALA A 301 2.57 0.95 -8.49
CA ALA A 301 2.42 -0.33 -7.81
C ALA A 301 1.15 -1.09 -8.23
N ALA A 302 0.09 -0.37 -8.55
CA ALA A 302 -1.10 -0.90 -9.19
C ALA A 302 -1.58 0.03 -10.32
N ILE A 303 -2.08 -0.56 -11.40
CA ILE A 303 -2.72 0.14 -12.51
C ILE A 303 -4.13 -0.42 -12.66
N MET A 304 -5.13 0.41 -12.44
CA MET A 304 -6.54 0.05 -12.52
C MET A 304 -7.07 0.34 -13.92
N VAL A 305 -7.83 -0.59 -14.48
CA VAL A 305 -8.54 -0.42 -15.74
C VAL A 305 -10.02 -0.58 -15.47
N ASN A 306 -10.80 0.49 -15.67
CA ASN A 306 -12.24 0.51 -15.39
C ASN A 306 -12.58 0.03 -13.96
N ALA A 307 -11.73 0.36 -13.00
CA ALA A 307 -11.89 0.01 -11.60
C ALA A 307 -11.41 1.16 -10.69
N SER A 308 -11.95 1.18 -9.47
CA SER A 308 -11.62 2.19 -8.46
C SER A 308 -10.19 2.00 -7.94
N THR A 309 -9.49 3.10 -7.64
CA THR A 309 -8.18 3.05 -6.99
C THR A 309 -8.25 2.40 -5.60
N ARG A 310 -9.43 2.39 -4.98
CA ARG A 310 -9.68 1.81 -3.65
C ARG A 310 -9.44 0.30 -3.57
N PHE A 311 -9.38 -0.39 -4.71
CA PHE A 311 -9.09 -1.82 -4.76
C PHE A 311 -7.62 -2.17 -4.50
N THR A 312 -6.68 -1.21 -4.47
CA THR A 312 -5.29 -1.51 -4.08
C THR A 312 -5.24 -1.79 -2.57
N ASP A 313 -5.55 -3.04 -2.20
CA ASP A 313 -5.65 -3.55 -0.84
C ASP A 313 -5.45 -5.07 -0.90
N GLY A 314 -4.67 -5.62 0.03
CA GLY A 314 -4.37 -7.05 0.04
C GLY A 314 -5.59 -7.96 0.20
N GLY A 315 -6.60 -7.54 0.95
CA GLY A 315 -7.87 -8.28 1.06
C GLY A 315 -8.61 -8.32 -0.26
N GLU A 316 -8.74 -7.16 -0.92
CA GLU A 316 -9.40 -7.03 -2.22
C GLU A 316 -8.64 -7.74 -3.36
N PHE A 317 -7.31 -7.83 -3.28
CA PHE A 317 -6.47 -8.59 -4.21
C PHE A 317 -6.47 -10.10 -3.94
N GLY A 318 -7.18 -10.57 -2.91
CA GLY A 318 -7.28 -11.98 -2.57
C GLY A 318 -6.08 -12.53 -1.80
N PHE A 319 -5.22 -11.67 -1.26
CA PHE A 319 -4.11 -12.06 -0.39
C PHE A 319 -4.60 -12.34 1.05
N GLY A 320 -5.82 -11.89 1.35
CA GLY A 320 -6.50 -12.06 2.63
C GLY A 320 -6.03 -11.09 3.72
N ALA A 321 -4.73 -10.80 3.77
CA ALA A 321 -4.16 -9.80 4.66
C ALA A 321 -2.93 -9.14 4.02
N GLU A 322 -2.62 -7.92 4.46
CA GLU A 322 -1.42 -7.19 4.07
C GLU A 322 -0.72 -6.52 5.25
N ILE A 323 0.61 -6.39 5.18
CA ILE A 323 1.40 -5.59 6.13
C ILE A 323 1.45 -4.11 5.73
N GLY A 324 1.19 -3.81 4.45
CA GLY A 324 1.13 -2.48 3.86
C GLY A 324 1.32 -2.53 2.35
N ILE A 325 1.29 -1.37 1.72
CA ILE A 325 1.40 -1.22 0.27
C ILE A 325 2.74 -0.57 -0.04
N SER A 326 3.60 -1.29 -0.76
CA SER A 326 4.91 -0.79 -1.14
C SER A 326 4.87 -0.13 -2.52
N THR A 327 5.46 1.05 -2.65
CA THR A 327 5.59 1.75 -3.94
C THR A 327 6.97 1.62 -4.56
N GLN A 328 7.95 1.13 -3.79
CA GLN A 328 9.30 0.90 -4.28
C GLN A 328 9.35 -0.25 -5.30
N LYS A 329 10.38 -0.26 -6.15
CA LYS A 329 10.55 -1.31 -7.17
C LYS A 329 11.22 -2.58 -6.67
N LEU A 330 12.06 -2.47 -5.63
CA LEU A 330 12.88 -3.57 -5.17
C LEU A 330 12.08 -4.47 -4.21
N HIS A 331 12.25 -5.79 -4.38
CA HIS A 331 11.68 -6.86 -3.54
C HIS A 331 10.17 -7.05 -3.68
N ALA A 332 9.36 -6.14 -3.13
CA ALA A 332 7.91 -6.22 -3.14
C ALA A 332 7.33 -4.87 -3.59
N ARG A 333 6.29 -4.90 -4.41
CA ARG A 333 5.60 -3.72 -4.93
C ARG A 333 4.10 -4.00 -5.01
N GLY A 334 3.29 -3.08 -4.47
CA GLY A 334 1.86 -3.27 -4.25
C GLY A 334 1.55 -3.76 -2.83
N PRO A 335 0.32 -4.24 -2.59
CA PRO A 335 -0.06 -4.89 -1.34
C PRO A 335 0.92 -6.01 -0.98
N MET A 336 1.44 -6.01 0.24
CA MET A 336 2.42 -6.98 0.71
C MET A 336 1.75 -8.04 1.60
N GLY A 337 1.53 -9.23 1.05
CA GLY A 337 1.00 -10.38 1.78
C GLY A 337 2.09 -11.24 2.42
N LEU A 338 1.76 -12.50 2.70
CA LEU A 338 2.72 -13.46 3.28
C LEU A 338 3.93 -13.74 2.38
N PRO A 339 3.80 -13.93 1.05
CA PRO A 339 4.95 -14.18 0.18
C PRO A 339 5.94 -13.00 0.15
N GLU A 340 5.48 -11.76 0.30
CA GLU A 340 6.33 -10.58 0.29
C GLU A 340 7.18 -10.46 1.57
N LEU A 341 6.86 -11.22 2.62
CA LEU A 341 7.66 -11.34 3.85
C LEU A 341 8.66 -12.51 3.81
N THR A 342 9.01 -12.99 2.61
CA THR A 342 9.94 -14.10 2.42
C THR A 342 11.05 -13.74 1.43
N SER A 343 12.18 -14.45 1.55
CA SER A 343 13.25 -14.47 0.55
C SER A 343 13.31 -15.85 -0.11
N THR A 344 14.38 -16.12 -0.84
CA THR A 344 14.59 -17.41 -1.49
C THR A 344 16.01 -17.93 -1.28
N THR A 345 16.13 -19.26 -1.23
CA THR A 345 17.42 -19.95 -1.20
C THR A 345 17.52 -20.96 -2.33
N PHE A 346 18.72 -21.17 -2.86
CA PHE A 346 18.97 -22.22 -3.85
C PHE A 346 19.42 -23.50 -3.14
N VAL A 347 18.70 -24.59 -3.37
CA VAL A 347 19.06 -25.94 -2.97
C VAL A 347 19.54 -26.68 -4.21
N VAL A 348 20.82 -27.06 -4.22
CA VAL A 348 21.42 -27.83 -5.32
C VAL A 348 21.73 -29.23 -4.81
N THR A 349 21.09 -30.23 -5.43
CA THR A 349 21.30 -31.64 -5.13
C THR A 349 22.14 -32.25 -6.24
N GLY A 350 23.29 -32.80 -5.87
CA GLY A 350 24.17 -33.54 -6.75
C GLY A 350 24.55 -34.88 -6.17
N ASP A 351 25.20 -35.69 -6.98
CA ASP A 351 25.75 -36.99 -6.61
C ASP A 351 27.27 -36.97 -6.83
N GLY A 352 27.99 -36.23 -5.98
CA GLY A 352 29.45 -36.09 -6.08
C GLY A 352 29.97 -35.25 -7.26
N HIS A 353 29.15 -34.34 -7.80
CA HIS A 353 29.56 -33.50 -8.93
C HIS A 353 30.71 -32.54 -8.57
N THR A 354 31.72 -32.46 -9.43
CA THR A 354 32.84 -31.50 -9.32
C THR A 354 32.81 -30.51 -10.49
N ARG A 355 33.34 -29.29 -10.27
CA ARG A 355 33.60 -28.32 -11.34
C ARG A 355 35.02 -28.52 -11.87
N THR A 356 35.17 -28.89 -13.14
CA THR A 356 36.46 -29.08 -13.81
C THR A 356 36.73 -28.02 -14.86
#